data_AF-A0A497IYL4-F1
#
_entry.id   AF-A0A497IYL4-F1
#
_cell.length_a   1.000
_cell.length_b   1.000
_cell.length_c   1.000
_cell.angle_alpha   90.00
_cell.angle_beta   90.00
_cell.angle_gamma   90.00
#
_symmetry.space_group_name_H-M   'P 1'
#
loop_
_entity.id
_entity.type
_entity.pdbx_description
1 polymer ?
#
loop_
_entity_poly.entity_id
_entity_poly.type
_entity_poly.pdbx_seq_one_letter_code
_entity_poly.pdbx_strand_id
1 'polypeptide(L)'
;MSIPSLFGLFVREALERKWHLVEAKCGAHGAQTLLAHSLNAMSVTYSVGKVLGWSEDKLRLAVASRAVHDIAKKRWKCGKERPPKGMNEEEEKEAREILRHLGLSEEEISVAISLAQKDETFGNIKDFMAGAKHEAIAPDVLDLAMLGDRLASMKDPSEPVYKDTEARLKRLGLFITYHKVSVVRGISTYLLHRALIELYQQKGFAPVLFFSSGVVYVGKKEAPRLTREEVLRSLEETLTSFLREKKRELGRAAIGVVSQKAIKAPEYVFVDEDVAKALWNLLTKQKSVADPSVKDNDLSAKGFGSYLGDELTLGEREAAIKFYKGMKYLLTYFNNLLKSAKEDFGVK
;
A
#
# COMPACT_ATOMS: atom_id res chain seq x y z
N MET A 1 -5.55 -20.39 17.03
CA MET A 1 -4.83 -19.12 16.93
C MET A 1 -5.18 -18.46 15.60
N SER A 2 -5.43 -17.14 15.57
CA SER A 2 -5.87 -16.45 14.35
C SER A 2 -4.76 -16.35 13.29
N ILE A 3 -5.13 -16.29 12.01
CA ILE A 3 -4.17 -16.10 10.91
C ILE A 3 -3.44 -14.74 11.02
N PRO A 4 -4.07 -13.60 11.36
CA PRO A 4 -3.35 -12.35 11.60
C PRO A 4 -2.24 -12.47 12.68
N SER A 5 -2.50 -13.22 13.75
CA SER A 5 -1.47 -13.51 14.77
C SER A 5 -0.30 -14.31 14.19
N LEU A 6 -0.58 -15.27 13.31
CA LEU A 6 0.44 -16.06 12.61
C LEU A 6 1.37 -15.18 11.76
N PHE A 7 0.82 -14.20 11.00
CA PHE A 7 1.64 -13.23 10.27
C PHE A 7 2.55 -12.43 11.21
N GLY A 8 2.00 -11.91 12.31
CA GLY A 8 2.76 -11.12 13.27
C GLY A 8 3.90 -11.91 13.93
N LEU A 9 3.67 -13.18 14.27
CA LEU A 9 4.69 -14.07 14.81
C LEU A 9 5.76 -14.39 13.77
N PHE A 10 5.37 -14.69 12.53
CA PHE A 10 6.32 -14.98 11.45
C PHE A 10 7.25 -13.80 11.16
N VAL A 11 6.71 -12.57 11.13
CA VAL A 11 7.54 -11.36 10.94
C VAL A 11 8.61 -11.28 12.02
N ARG A 12 8.29 -11.58 13.29
CA ARG A 12 9.29 -11.56 14.37
C ARG A 12 10.35 -12.62 14.16
N GLU A 13 9.96 -13.88 13.94
CA GLU A 13 10.87 -15.00 13.71
C GLU A 13 11.85 -14.74 12.55
N ALA A 14 11.31 -14.22 11.43
CA ALA A 14 12.09 -13.95 10.23
C ALA A 14 13.00 -12.73 10.38
N LEU A 15 12.62 -11.72 11.17
CA LEU A 15 13.48 -10.57 11.48
C LEU A 15 14.64 -10.98 12.40
N GLU A 16 14.38 -11.76 13.44
CA GLU A 16 15.40 -12.30 14.35
C GLU A 16 16.44 -13.14 13.59
N ARG A 17 15.98 -13.89 12.58
CA ARG A 17 16.82 -14.69 11.68
C ARG A 17 17.40 -13.91 10.50
N LYS A 18 17.19 -12.59 10.45
CA LYS A 18 17.70 -11.68 9.41
C LYS A 18 17.29 -12.04 7.97
N TRP A 19 16.11 -12.64 7.77
CA TRP A 19 15.61 -12.99 6.44
C TRP A 19 15.34 -11.76 5.54
N HIS A 20 15.26 -10.56 6.13
CA HIS A 20 15.21 -9.28 5.42
C HIS A 20 16.54 -8.91 4.74
N LEU A 21 17.65 -9.60 5.05
CA LEU A 21 18.97 -9.41 4.44
C LEU A 21 19.34 -10.53 3.46
N VAL A 22 18.49 -11.55 3.33
CA VAL A 22 18.70 -12.73 2.48
C VAL A 22 17.85 -12.57 1.23
N GLU A 23 18.40 -12.88 0.06
CA GLU A 23 17.64 -12.86 -1.20
C GLU A 23 16.89 -14.17 -1.43
N ALA A 24 15.63 -14.09 -1.86
CA ALA A 24 14.84 -15.26 -2.28
C ALA A 24 14.52 -15.28 -3.78
N LYS A 25 14.53 -14.11 -4.43
CA LYS A 25 14.39 -13.96 -5.88
C LYS A 25 15.26 -12.80 -6.34
N CYS A 26 15.84 -12.90 -7.53
CA CYS A 26 16.65 -11.83 -8.11
C CYS A 26 16.60 -11.85 -9.64
N GLY A 27 17.01 -10.74 -10.27
CA GLY A 27 17.09 -10.62 -11.74
C GLY A 27 16.96 -9.18 -12.22
N ALA A 28 16.88 -9.01 -13.55
CA ALA A 28 16.88 -7.70 -14.22
C ALA A 28 15.77 -6.74 -13.76
N HIS A 29 14.65 -7.28 -13.25
CA HIS A 29 13.49 -6.52 -12.78
C HIS A 29 13.42 -6.40 -11.25
N GLY A 30 14.54 -6.62 -10.55
CA GLY A 30 14.65 -6.42 -9.10
C GLY A 30 14.89 -7.71 -8.30
N ALA A 31 15.21 -7.51 -7.02
CA ALA A 31 15.41 -8.56 -6.03
C ALA A 31 14.31 -8.50 -4.95
N GLN A 32 13.93 -9.66 -4.42
CA GLN A 32 13.05 -9.80 -3.27
C GLN A 32 13.82 -10.49 -2.14
N THR A 33 13.68 -9.96 -0.93
CA THR A 33 14.22 -10.60 0.25
C THR A 33 13.41 -11.84 0.61
N LEU A 34 14.01 -12.78 1.34
CA LEU A 34 13.35 -14.00 1.81
C LEU A 34 12.15 -13.68 2.70
N LEU A 35 12.26 -12.66 3.55
CA LEU A 35 11.12 -12.16 4.32
C LEU A 35 9.99 -11.65 3.41
N ALA A 36 10.30 -10.75 2.47
CA ALA A 36 9.29 -10.14 1.61
C ALA A 36 8.58 -11.18 0.74
N HIS A 37 9.35 -12.11 0.16
CA HIS A 37 8.79 -13.16 -0.69
C HIS A 37 7.90 -14.12 0.10
N SER A 38 8.34 -14.58 1.27
CA SER A 38 7.54 -15.47 2.14
C SER A 38 6.26 -14.80 2.61
N LEU A 39 6.32 -13.51 3.00
CA LEU A 39 5.12 -12.73 3.37
C LEU A 39 4.15 -12.56 2.20
N ASN A 40 4.64 -12.31 0.99
CA ASN A 40 3.81 -12.21 -0.20
C ASN A 40 3.13 -13.56 -0.48
N ALA A 41 3.88 -14.67 -0.44
CA ALA A 41 3.33 -16.01 -0.64
C ALA A 41 2.26 -16.35 0.41
N MET A 42 2.50 -16.04 1.68
CA MET A 42 1.52 -16.17 2.76
C MET A 42 0.26 -15.31 2.50
N SER A 43 0.44 -14.04 2.12
CA SER A 43 -0.65 -13.08 1.91
C SER A 43 -1.54 -13.44 0.74
N VAL A 44 -0.94 -13.88 -0.38
CA VAL A 44 -1.67 -14.39 -1.54
C VAL A 44 -2.44 -15.65 -1.16
N THR A 45 -1.78 -16.61 -0.52
CA THR A 45 -2.40 -17.88 -0.08
C THR A 45 -3.61 -17.63 0.80
N TYR A 46 -3.48 -16.72 1.77
CA TYR A 46 -4.57 -16.32 2.63
C TYR A 46 -5.71 -15.67 1.85
N SER A 47 -5.40 -14.68 1.00
CA SER A 47 -6.41 -13.92 0.25
C SER A 47 -7.20 -14.79 -0.72
N VAL A 48 -6.50 -15.64 -1.50
CA VAL A 48 -7.13 -16.61 -2.41
C VAL A 48 -7.96 -17.63 -1.63
N GLY A 49 -7.43 -18.10 -0.51
CA GLY A 49 -8.14 -18.97 0.40
C GLY A 49 -9.44 -18.41 0.96
N LYS A 50 -9.46 -17.11 1.29
CA LYS A 50 -10.68 -16.39 1.68
C LYS A 50 -11.68 -16.29 0.53
N VAL A 51 -11.24 -16.07 -0.71
CA VAL A 51 -12.11 -16.12 -1.90
C VAL A 51 -12.75 -17.50 -2.06
N LEU A 52 -11.99 -18.57 -1.81
CA LEU A 52 -12.49 -19.94 -1.83
C LEU A 52 -13.53 -20.22 -0.72
N GLY A 53 -13.57 -19.40 0.33
CA GLY A 53 -14.50 -19.56 1.46
C GLY A 53 -14.04 -20.66 2.43
N TRP A 54 -12.74 -20.95 2.47
CA TRP A 54 -12.20 -21.96 3.39
C TRP A 54 -12.21 -21.48 4.84
N SER A 55 -12.33 -22.44 5.76
CA SER A 55 -12.21 -22.20 7.19
C SER A 55 -10.80 -21.74 7.55
N GLU A 56 -10.67 -21.01 8.67
CA GLU A 56 -9.35 -20.56 9.14
C GLU A 56 -8.42 -21.74 9.42
N ASP A 57 -8.92 -22.84 9.97
CA ASP A 57 -8.11 -24.03 10.27
C ASP A 57 -7.49 -24.63 9.01
N LYS A 58 -8.28 -24.75 7.92
CA LYS A 58 -7.77 -25.25 6.64
C LYS A 58 -6.74 -24.30 6.02
N LEU A 59 -6.95 -22.99 6.15
CA LEU A 59 -6.05 -21.97 5.61
C LEU A 59 -4.75 -21.85 6.39
N ARG A 60 -4.80 -22.06 7.71
CA ARG A 60 -3.66 -21.97 8.62
C ARG A 60 -2.50 -22.83 8.12
N LEU A 61 -2.76 -24.08 7.73
CA LEU A 61 -1.73 -25.00 7.23
C LEU A 61 -1.10 -24.52 5.91
N ALA A 62 -1.93 -24.13 4.94
CA ALA A 62 -1.44 -23.63 3.65
C ALA A 62 -0.57 -22.38 3.83
N VAL A 63 -1.04 -21.42 4.63
CA VAL A 63 -0.32 -20.17 4.93
C VAL A 63 0.97 -20.45 5.69
N ALA A 64 0.93 -21.29 6.73
CA ALA A 64 2.12 -21.65 7.50
C ALA A 64 3.19 -22.33 6.65
N SER A 65 2.80 -23.22 5.71
CA SER A 65 3.75 -23.85 4.79
C SER A 65 4.52 -22.81 3.96
N ARG A 66 3.85 -21.74 3.53
CA ARG A 66 4.47 -20.66 2.74
C ARG A 66 5.41 -19.79 3.57
N ALA A 67 5.29 -19.79 4.89
CA ALA A 67 6.25 -19.09 5.76
C ALA A 67 7.66 -19.69 5.65
N VAL A 68 7.78 -21.00 5.42
CA VAL A 68 9.07 -21.71 5.45
C VAL A 68 9.47 -22.35 4.12
N HIS A 69 8.62 -22.30 3.08
CA HIS A 69 8.86 -22.97 1.78
C HIS A 69 10.23 -22.65 1.16
N ASP A 70 10.67 -21.40 1.27
CA ASP A 70 11.90 -20.91 0.66
C ASP A 70 13.09 -20.85 1.66
N ILE A 71 12.99 -21.45 2.85
CA ILE A 71 14.04 -21.38 3.89
C ILE A 71 15.42 -21.87 3.39
N ALA A 72 15.42 -22.82 2.46
CA ALA A 72 16.62 -23.32 1.81
C ALA A 72 17.40 -22.22 1.08
N LYS A 73 16.76 -21.12 0.69
CA LYS A 73 17.43 -20.01 -0.01
C LYS A 73 18.38 -19.19 0.86
N LYS A 74 18.43 -19.43 2.17
CA LYS A 74 19.47 -18.84 3.05
C LYS A 74 20.90 -19.20 2.62
N ARG A 75 21.12 -20.43 2.14
CA ARG A 75 22.43 -20.86 1.62
C ARG A 75 22.63 -20.49 0.16
N TRP A 76 21.59 -20.00 -0.51
CA TRP A 76 21.63 -19.71 -1.93
C TRP A 76 22.27 -18.35 -2.19
N LYS A 77 23.13 -18.30 -3.21
CA LYS A 77 23.72 -17.06 -3.71
C LYS A 77 23.11 -16.74 -5.07
N CYS A 78 22.26 -15.71 -5.08
CA CYS A 78 21.64 -15.20 -6.30
C CYS A 78 22.65 -15.02 -7.44
N GLY A 79 22.26 -15.43 -8.65
CA GLY A 79 23.02 -15.19 -9.88
C GLY A 79 24.28 -16.04 -10.04
N LYS A 80 24.69 -16.79 -9.01
CA LYS A 80 25.86 -17.68 -9.05
C LYS A 80 25.49 -19.14 -9.18
N GLU A 81 24.38 -19.55 -8.56
CA GLU A 81 24.00 -20.96 -8.44
C GLU A 81 22.50 -21.14 -8.69
N ARG A 82 22.08 -22.36 -9.01
CA ARG A 82 20.65 -22.69 -9.06
C ARG A 82 20.06 -22.66 -7.66
N PRO A 83 18.83 -22.14 -7.47
CA PRO A 83 18.19 -22.15 -6.17
C PRO A 83 18.00 -23.60 -5.68
N PRO A 84 18.23 -23.87 -4.39
CA PRO A 84 18.00 -25.18 -3.81
C PRO A 84 16.50 -25.53 -3.87
N LYS A 85 16.21 -26.79 -4.18
CA LYS A 85 14.84 -27.30 -4.33
C LYS A 85 14.21 -27.81 -3.02
N GLY A 86 14.99 -27.90 -1.95
CA GLY A 86 14.55 -28.48 -0.70
C GLY A 86 15.45 -28.15 0.48
N MET A 87 14.92 -28.41 1.66
CA MET A 87 15.58 -28.20 2.95
C MET A 87 16.61 -29.32 3.19
N ASN A 88 17.71 -29.00 3.87
CA ASN A 88 18.53 -30.01 4.53
C ASN A 88 17.99 -30.28 5.97
N GLU A 89 18.62 -31.19 6.71
CA GLU A 89 18.18 -31.56 8.06
C GLU A 89 18.19 -30.38 9.06
N GLU A 90 19.19 -29.50 8.98
CA GLU A 90 19.29 -28.32 9.85
C GLU A 90 18.19 -27.29 9.53
N GLU A 91 17.93 -27.05 8.25
CA GLU A 91 16.88 -26.15 7.78
C GLU A 91 15.49 -26.68 8.06
N GLU A 92 15.27 -27.99 7.99
CA GLU A 92 14.01 -28.60 8.39
C GLU A 92 13.81 -28.45 9.91
N LYS A 93 14.86 -28.67 10.72
CA LYS A 93 14.80 -28.45 12.17
C LYS A 93 14.44 -26.99 12.49
N GLU A 94 15.05 -26.04 11.80
CA GLU A 94 14.73 -24.61 11.95
C GLU A 94 13.31 -24.29 11.49
N ALA A 95 12.86 -24.84 10.35
CA ALA A 95 11.50 -24.65 9.87
C ALA A 95 10.47 -25.19 10.88
N ARG A 96 10.73 -26.35 11.49
CA ARG A 96 9.89 -26.92 12.56
C ARG A 96 9.85 -26.02 13.80
N GLU A 97 10.97 -25.44 14.19
CA GLU A 97 11.03 -24.48 15.30
C GLU A 97 10.16 -23.23 15.00
N ILE A 98 10.32 -22.64 13.82
CA ILE A 98 9.51 -21.49 13.38
C ILE A 98 8.03 -21.87 13.44
N LEU A 99 7.62 -22.97 12.82
CA LEU A 99 6.21 -23.39 12.78
C LEU A 99 5.64 -23.67 14.18
N ARG A 100 6.46 -24.18 15.11
CA ARG A 100 6.07 -24.35 16.52
C ARG A 100 5.83 -23.00 17.20
N HIS A 101 6.66 -21.99 16.95
CA HIS A 101 6.44 -20.63 17.45
C HIS A 101 5.22 -19.96 16.80
N LEU A 102 4.86 -20.34 15.56
CA LEU A 102 3.59 -19.99 14.93
C LEU A 102 2.38 -20.74 15.54
N GLY A 103 2.62 -21.58 16.56
CA GLY A 103 1.62 -22.27 17.36
C GLY A 103 1.00 -23.48 16.69
N LEU A 104 1.69 -24.09 15.72
CA LEU A 104 1.22 -25.34 15.09
C LEU A 104 1.52 -26.55 16.00
N SER A 105 0.65 -27.55 15.98
CA SER A 105 0.91 -28.87 16.60
C SER A 105 1.97 -29.65 15.81
N GLU A 106 2.58 -30.69 16.39
CA GLU A 106 3.59 -31.49 15.67
C GLU A 106 3.02 -32.18 14.41
N GLU A 107 1.74 -32.55 14.43
CA GLU A 107 1.01 -33.08 13.27
C GLU A 107 0.86 -31.99 12.19
N GLU A 108 0.41 -30.79 12.57
CA GLU A 108 0.28 -29.64 11.65
C GLU A 108 1.65 -29.23 11.06
N ILE A 109 2.71 -29.28 11.87
CA ILE A 109 4.08 -29.01 11.45
C ILE A 109 4.53 -30.02 10.39
N SER A 110 4.29 -31.32 10.59
CA SER A 110 4.62 -32.38 9.64
C SER A 110 3.97 -32.13 8.26
N VAL A 111 2.67 -31.79 8.26
CA VAL A 111 1.93 -31.43 7.04
C VAL A 111 2.47 -30.15 6.40
N ALA A 112 2.75 -29.11 7.19
CA ALA A 112 3.24 -27.83 6.68
C ALA A 112 4.63 -27.96 6.04
N ILE A 113 5.54 -28.74 6.65
CA ILE A 113 6.86 -29.05 6.06
C ILE A 113 6.70 -29.84 4.76
N SER A 114 5.81 -30.83 4.75
CA SER A 114 5.49 -31.61 3.56
C SER A 114 4.96 -30.74 2.42
N LEU A 115 4.08 -29.79 2.73
CA LEU A 115 3.57 -28.79 1.79
C LEU A 115 4.66 -27.83 1.29
N ALA A 116 5.55 -27.40 2.19
CA ALA A 116 6.66 -26.50 1.88
C ALA A 116 7.69 -27.13 0.93
N GLN A 117 7.90 -28.45 1.02
CA GLN A 117 8.86 -29.17 0.19
C GLN A 117 8.26 -29.71 -1.13
N LYS A 118 6.94 -29.91 -1.21
CA LYS A 118 6.25 -30.41 -2.42
C LYS A 118 5.98 -29.30 -3.47
N ASP A 119 7.01 -28.55 -3.85
CA ASP A 119 6.86 -27.49 -4.87
C ASP A 119 7.19 -27.92 -6.31
N GLU A 120 7.65 -29.17 -6.52
CA GLU A 120 7.95 -29.66 -7.87
C GLU A 120 7.42 -31.08 -8.08
N THR A 121 6.72 -31.27 -9.20
CA THR A 121 6.42 -32.58 -9.79
C THR A 121 7.62 -33.50 -9.67
N PHE A 122 7.43 -34.66 -9.06
CA PHE A 122 8.43 -35.72 -8.88
C PHE A 122 9.04 -36.11 -10.24
N GLY A 123 10.11 -35.41 -10.64
CA GLY A 123 10.72 -35.58 -11.96
C GLY A 123 11.55 -36.85 -12.07
N ASN A 124 11.89 -37.48 -10.93
CA ASN A 124 12.64 -38.73 -10.87
C ASN A 124 12.24 -39.58 -9.64
N ILE A 125 12.70 -40.83 -9.61
CA ILE A 125 12.42 -41.81 -8.54
C ILE A 125 12.89 -41.33 -7.15
N LYS A 126 13.99 -40.57 -7.07
CA LYS A 126 14.48 -40.04 -5.78
C LYS A 126 13.52 -38.98 -5.23
N ASP A 127 13.00 -38.10 -6.09
CA ASP A 127 12.00 -37.10 -5.71
C ASP A 127 10.70 -37.79 -5.28
N PHE A 128 10.27 -38.83 -6.00
CA PHE A 128 9.10 -39.64 -5.62
C PHE A 128 9.28 -40.32 -4.26
N MET A 129 10.45 -40.92 -4.00
CA MET A 129 10.77 -41.53 -2.71
C MET A 129 10.86 -40.52 -1.57
N ALA A 130 11.36 -39.30 -1.82
CA ALA A 130 11.29 -38.21 -0.86
C ALA A 130 9.83 -37.82 -0.60
N GLY A 131 9.02 -37.69 -1.66
CA GLY A 131 7.58 -37.44 -1.63
C GLY A 131 6.74 -38.46 -0.85
N ALA A 132 7.13 -39.74 -0.92
CA ALA A 132 6.46 -40.85 -0.28
C ALA A 132 6.68 -40.91 1.25
N LYS A 133 7.67 -40.17 1.77
CA LYS A 133 7.89 -40.00 3.22
C LYS A 133 6.96 -38.97 3.85
N HIS A 134 6.28 -38.17 3.03
CA HIS A 134 5.43 -37.07 3.48
C HIS A 134 3.96 -37.48 3.57
N GLU A 135 3.24 -36.89 4.52
CA GLU A 135 1.81 -37.11 4.71
C GLU A 135 1.00 -36.81 3.43
N ALA A 136 -0.14 -37.52 3.32
CA ALA A 136 -1.10 -37.28 2.26
C ALA A 136 -1.69 -35.87 2.41
N ILE A 137 -1.50 -35.05 1.38
CA ILE A 137 -1.98 -33.67 1.35
C ILE A 137 -3.19 -33.60 0.43
N ALA A 138 -4.26 -32.95 0.89
CA ALA A 138 -5.44 -32.69 0.08
C ALA A 138 -5.03 -31.91 -1.20
N PRO A 139 -5.41 -32.37 -2.41
CA PRO A 139 -4.93 -31.78 -3.67
C PRO A 139 -5.24 -30.29 -3.82
N ASP A 140 -6.37 -29.84 -3.27
CA ASP A 140 -6.77 -28.45 -3.31
C ASP A 140 -5.89 -27.55 -2.41
N VAL A 141 -5.47 -28.04 -1.24
CA VAL A 141 -4.53 -27.35 -0.33
C VAL A 141 -3.17 -27.20 -0.99
N LEU A 142 -2.70 -28.25 -1.69
CA LEU A 142 -1.48 -28.18 -2.47
C LEU A 142 -1.60 -27.15 -3.61
N ASP A 143 -2.70 -27.19 -4.37
CA ASP A 143 -2.94 -26.22 -5.44
C ASP A 143 -2.93 -24.78 -4.92
N LEU A 144 -3.57 -24.51 -3.78
CA LEU A 144 -3.57 -23.19 -3.16
C LEU A 144 -2.17 -22.74 -2.73
N ALA A 145 -1.41 -23.61 -2.07
CA ALA A 145 -0.04 -23.30 -1.62
C ALA A 145 0.88 -22.97 -2.81
N MET A 146 0.82 -23.78 -3.88
CA MET A 146 1.61 -23.56 -5.09
C MET A 146 1.17 -22.30 -5.85
N LEU A 147 -0.12 -21.98 -5.88
CA LEU A 147 -0.60 -20.69 -6.41
C LEU A 147 -0.02 -19.52 -5.61
N GLY A 148 0.06 -19.65 -4.28
CA GLY A 148 0.65 -18.67 -3.39
C GLY A 148 2.06 -18.26 -3.77
N ASP A 149 2.98 -19.22 -3.89
CA ASP A 149 4.39 -18.95 -4.29
C ASP A 149 4.47 -18.38 -5.71
N ARG A 150 3.75 -18.98 -6.67
CA ARG A 150 3.85 -18.56 -8.07
C ARG A 150 3.32 -17.17 -8.34
N LEU A 151 2.18 -16.82 -7.76
CA LEU A 151 1.64 -15.47 -7.89
C LEU A 151 2.54 -14.47 -7.13
N ALA A 152 3.03 -14.81 -5.94
CA ALA A 152 3.99 -13.96 -5.20
C ALA A 152 5.32 -13.73 -5.94
N SER A 153 5.63 -14.59 -6.92
CA SER A 153 6.80 -14.47 -7.79
C SER A 153 6.59 -13.53 -9.00
N MET A 154 5.36 -13.08 -9.27
CA MET A 154 5.08 -12.13 -10.36
C MET A 154 5.81 -10.81 -10.13
N LYS A 155 6.38 -10.25 -11.20
CA LYS A 155 7.11 -8.97 -11.17
C LYS A 155 6.32 -7.82 -11.76
N ASP A 156 5.29 -8.13 -12.53
CA ASP A 156 4.41 -7.16 -13.15
C ASP A 156 2.96 -7.68 -13.16
N PRO A 157 1.94 -6.82 -12.96
CA PRO A 157 0.53 -7.26 -12.99
C PRO A 157 0.12 -7.96 -14.29
N SER A 158 0.74 -7.59 -15.42
CA SER A 158 0.46 -8.15 -16.75
C SER A 158 1.29 -9.38 -17.11
N GLU A 159 2.10 -9.89 -16.17
CA GLU A 159 2.90 -11.09 -16.40
C GLU A 159 1.98 -12.28 -16.72
N PRO A 160 2.23 -13.02 -17.81
CA PRO A 160 1.37 -14.13 -18.21
C PRO A 160 1.43 -15.24 -17.19
N VAL A 161 0.26 -15.78 -16.85
CA VAL A 161 0.14 -16.93 -15.96
C VAL A 161 0.55 -18.20 -16.72
N TYR A 162 1.54 -18.92 -16.19
CA TYR A 162 2.00 -20.18 -16.80
C TYR A 162 0.90 -21.26 -16.81
N LYS A 163 0.93 -22.16 -17.79
CA LYS A 163 -0.08 -23.22 -18.00
C LYS A 163 -0.39 -24.05 -16.75
N ASP A 164 0.60 -24.41 -15.94
CA ASP A 164 0.36 -25.19 -14.72
C ASP A 164 -0.34 -24.35 -13.63
N THR A 165 -0.06 -23.06 -13.55
CA THR A 165 -0.75 -22.12 -12.65
C THR A 165 -2.20 -21.91 -13.11
N GLU A 166 -2.44 -21.78 -14.42
CA GLU A 166 -3.77 -21.70 -15.00
C GLU A 166 -4.59 -22.97 -14.74
N ALA A 167 -3.97 -24.15 -14.88
CA ALA A 167 -4.61 -25.42 -14.57
C ALA A 167 -5.03 -25.51 -13.09
N ARG A 168 -4.21 -25.00 -12.17
CA ARG A 168 -4.52 -24.92 -10.72
C ARG A 168 -5.67 -23.96 -10.44
N LEU A 169 -5.64 -22.77 -11.03
CA LEU A 169 -6.75 -21.82 -10.93
C LEU A 169 -8.07 -22.47 -11.40
N LYS A 170 -8.04 -23.18 -12.52
CA LYS A 170 -9.22 -23.90 -13.05
C LYS A 170 -9.71 -25.00 -12.11
N ARG A 171 -8.82 -25.83 -11.54
CA ARG A 171 -9.19 -26.87 -10.57
C ARG A 171 -9.83 -26.30 -9.31
N LEU A 172 -9.42 -25.11 -8.89
CA LEU A 172 -10.00 -24.39 -7.76
C LEU A 172 -11.23 -23.54 -8.12
N GLY A 173 -11.64 -23.50 -9.40
CA GLY A 173 -12.78 -22.70 -9.85
C GLY A 173 -12.53 -21.19 -9.75
N LEU A 174 -11.28 -20.76 -9.97
CA LEU A 174 -10.84 -19.38 -9.82
C LEU A 174 -10.48 -18.76 -11.18
N PHE A 175 -10.75 -17.47 -11.29
CA PHE A 175 -10.35 -16.60 -12.38
C PHE A 175 -9.38 -15.55 -11.84
N ILE A 176 -8.40 -15.19 -12.67
CA ILE A 176 -7.41 -14.16 -12.37
C ILE A 176 -7.56 -13.01 -13.37
N THR A 177 -7.39 -11.79 -12.87
CA THR A 177 -7.36 -10.59 -13.70
C THR A 177 -6.48 -9.54 -13.04
N TYR A 178 -6.23 -8.43 -13.73
CA TYR A 178 -5.42 -7.35 -13.19
C TYR A 178 -5.88 -6.01 -13.77
N HIS A 179 -5.49 -4.94 -13.09
CA HIS A 179 -5.41 -3.64 -13.73
C HIS A 179 -3.97 -3.13 -13.69
N LYS A 180 -3.61 -2.33 -14.69
CA LYS A 180 -2.30 -1.70 -14.80
C LYS A 180 -2.46 -0.27 -15.27
N VAL A 181 -1.75 0.65 -14.64
CA VAL A 181 -1.67 2.06 -15.02
C VAL A 181 -0.35 2.31 -15.75
N SER A 182 -0.40 3.10 -16.82
CA SER A 182 0.78 3.40 -17.64
C SER A 182 1.69 4.48 -17.03
N VAL A 183 1.14 5.36 -16.19
CA VAL A 183 1.87 6.47 -15.56
C VAL A 183 1.55 6.54 -14.07
N VAL A 184 2.60 6.59 -13.24
CA VAL A 184 2.49 6.74 -11.79
C VAL A 184 2.70 8.22 -11.43
N ARG A 185 1.65 8.91 -10.97
CA ARG A 185 1.59 10.34 -10.64
C ARG A 185 1.06 10.56 -9.22
N GLY A 186 1.77 10.01 -8.23
CA GLY A 186 1.52 10.26 -6.81
C GLY A 186 0.06 10.02 -6.39
N ILE A 187 -0.60 11.05 -5.85
CA ILE A 187 -1.96 10.97 -5.29
C ILE A 187 -3.00 10.57 -6.35
N SER A 188 -2.90 11.07 -7.58
CA SER A 188 -3.86 10.73 -8.63
C SER A 188 -3.84 9.23 -8.97
N THR A 189 -2.65 8.62 -9.01
CA THR A 189 -2.50 7.17 -9.20
C THR A 189 -3.01 6.40 -7.99
N TYR A 190 -2.75 6.86 -6.77
CA TYR A 190 -3.30 6.25 -5.57
C TYR A 190 -4.84 6.23 -5.57
N LEU A 191 -5.48 7.35 -5.91
CA LEU A 191 -6.95 7.45 -6.01
C LEU A 191 -7.49 6.51 -7.10
N LEU A 192 -6.82 6.45 -8.26
CA LEU A 192 -7.20 5.53 -9.33
C LEU A 192 -7.07 4.06 -8.92
N HIS A 193 -6.00 3.68 -8.22
CA HIS A 193 -5.87 2.33 -7.68
C HIS A 193 -6.99 2.01 -6.70
N ARG A 194 -7.29 2.93 -5.76
CA ARG A 194 -8.36 2.75 -4.78
C ARG A 194 -9.72 2.55 -5.47
N ALA A 195 -10.07 3.41 -6.41
CA ALA A 195 -11.32 3.31 -7.19
C ALA A 195 -11.42 1.95 -7.93
N LEU A 196 -10.35 1.54 -8.61
CA LEU A 196 -10.34 0.26 -9.34
C LEU A 196 -10.42 -0.94 -8.40
N ILE A 197 -9.73 -0.92 -7.25
CA ILE A 197 -9.83 -1.97 -6.24
C ILE A 197 -11.27 -2.10 -5.73
N GLU A 198 -11.92 -0.98 -5.39
CA GLU A 198 -13.30 -0.96 -4.91
C GLU A 198 -14.26 -1.52 -5.98
N LEU A 199 -14.10 -1.14 -7.25
CA LEU A 199 -14.89 -1.68 -8.36
C LEU A 199 -14.73 -3.20 -8.55
N TYR A 200 -13.49 -3.71 -8.54
CA TYR A 200 -13.26 -5.15 -8.66
C TYR A 200 -13.86 -5.91 -7.47
N GLN A 201 -13.72 -5.37 -6.25
CA GLN A 201 -14.33 -5.96 -5.05
C GLN A 201 -15.86 -6.02 -5.15
N GLN A 202 -16.51 -4.97 -5.62
CA GLN A 202 -17.97 -4.97 -5.86
C GLN A 202 -18.39 -6.04 -6.88
N LYS A 203 -17.51 -6.35 -7.85
CA LYS A 203 -17.73 -7.42 -8.84
C LYS A 203 -17.28 -8.81 -8.36
N GLY A 204 -16.94 -8.97 -7.08
CA GLY A 204 -16.62 -10.25 -6.45
C GLY A 204 -15.18 -10.72 -6.64
N PHE A 205 -14.26 -9.79 -6.94
CA PHE A 205 -12.83 -10.05 -7.08
C PHE A 205 -12.06 -9.49 -5.88
N ALA A 206 -11.23 -10.31 -5.26
CA ALA A 206 -10.36 -9.87 -4.17
C ALA A 206 -8.98 -9.48 -4.71
N PRO A 207 -8.39 -8.35 -4.27
CA PRO A 207 -7.01 -8.02 -4.59
C PRO A 207 -6.08 -9.00 -3.84
N VAL A 208 -5.12 -9.59 -4.55
CA VAL A 208 -4.20 -10.60 -3.98
C VAL A 208 -2.73 -10.18 -4.05
N LEU A 209 -2.38 -9.30 -4.99
CA LEU A 209 -0.99 -8.84 -5.16
C LEU A 209 -0.96 -7.39 -5.63
N PHE A 210 -0.13 -6.57 -4.99
CA PHE A 210 -0.06 -5.13 -5.19
C PHE A 210 1.29 -4.72 -5.76
N PHE A 211 1.26 -3.95 -6.85
CA PHE A 211 2.40 -3.36 -7.50
C PHE A 211 2.25 -1.84 -7.52
N SER A 212 3.35 -1.12 -7.70
CA SER A 212 3.30 0.34 -7.90
C SER A 212 2.53 0.73 -9.17
N SER A 213 2.47 -0.16 -10.16
CA SER A 213 1.81 0.05 -11.44
C SER A 213 0.45 -0.63 -11.56
N GLY A 214 -0.02 -1.40 -10.57
CA GLY A 214 -1.24 -2.18 -10.73
C GLY A 214 -1.54 -3.15 -9.60
N VAL A 215 -2.64 -3.88 -9.75
CA VAL A 215 -3.09 -4.88 -8.77
C VAL A 215 -3.58 -6.10 -9.52
N VAL A 216 -3.25 -7.28 -9.00
CA VAL A 216 -3.77 -8.57 -9.47
C VAL A 216 -4.90 -9.01 -8.55
N TYR A 217 -5.96 -9.53 -9.15
CA TYR A 217 -7.19 -9.94 -8.48
C TYR A 217 -7.55 -11.38 -8.79
N VAL A 218 -8.23 -12.01 -7.84
CA VAL A 218 -8.78 -13.37 -7.99
C VAL A 218 -10.26 -13.38 -7.61
N GLY A 219 -11.07 -14.10 -8.39
CA GLY A 219 -12.52 -14.22 -8.19
C GLY A 219 -13.05 -15.59 -8.60
N LYS A 220 -14.29 -15.91 -8.21
CA LYS A 220 -14.99 -17.17 -8.57
C LYS A 220 -15.82 -17.08 -9.85
N LYS A 221 -15.90 -15.89 -10.44
CA LYS A 221 -16.66 -15.60 -11.66
C LYS A 221 -15.70 -15.16 -12.75
N GLU A 222 -16.14 -15.19 -14.00
CA GLU A 222 -15.37 -14.66 -15.11
C GLU A 222 -14.96 -13.20 -14.84
N ALA A 223 -13.76 -12.84 -15.31
CA ALA A 223 -13.19 -11.50 -15.10
C ALA A 223 -14.15 -10.42 -15.64
N PRO A 224 -14.55 -9.44 -14.80
CA PRO A 224 -15.47 -8.42 -15.25
C PRO A 224 -14.78 -7.51 -16.26
N ARG A 225 -15.52 -7.10 -17.29
CA ARG A 225 -15.14 -5.95 -18.10
C ARG A 225 -15.64 -4.69 -17.41
N LEU A 226 -14.72 -3.78 -17.12
CA LEU A 226 -15.06 -2.46 -16.59
C LEU A 226 -15.25 -1.49 -17.76
N THR A 227 -16.32 -0.69 -17.72
CA THR A 227 -16.49 0.39 -18.69
C THR A 227 -15.80 1.67 -18.22
N ARG A 228 -15.53 2.60 -19.14
CA ARG A 228 -14.92 3.88 -18.79
C ARG A 228 -15.80 4.67 -17.83
N GLU A 229 -17.11 4.62 -18.03
CA GLU A 229 -18.11 5.34 -17.23
C GLU A 229 -18.17 4.82 -15.80
N GLU A 230 -18.06 3.49 -15.61
CA GLU A 230 -17.97 2.89 -14.27
C GLU A 230 -16.72 3.37 -13.53
N VAL A 231 -15.57 3.38 -14.22
CA VAL A 231 -14.29 3.82 -13.65
C VAL A 231 -14.33 5.31 -13.29
N LEU A 232 -14.87 6.16 -14.16
CA LEU A 232 -15.00 7.60 -13.88
C LEU A 232 -15.88 7.86 -12.67
N ARG A 233 -17.04 7.19 -12.58
CA ARG A 233 -17.95 7.34 -11.45
C ARG A 233 -17.30 6.91 -10.14
N SER A 234 -16.65 5.75 -10.13
CA SER A 234 -15.93 5.29 -8.93
C SER A 234 -14.80 6.24 -8.55
N LEU A 235 -14.07 6.79 -9.52
CA LEU A 235 -13.02 7.77 -9.26
C LEU A 235 -13.57 9.06 -8.66
N GLU A 236 -14.70 9.57 -9.15
CA GLU A 236 -15.38 10.74 -8.59
C GLU A 236 -15.82 10.49 -7.14
N GLU A 237 -16.40 9.32 -6.86
CA GLU A 237 -16.80 8.90 -5.51
C GLU A 237 -15.59 8.78 -4.57
N THR A 238 -14.53 8.09 -5.00
CA THR A 238 -13.29 7.93 -4.24
C THR A 238 -12.62 9.29 -3.99
N LEU A 239 -12.55 10.17 -4.99
CA LEU A 239 -12.01 11.51 -4.85
C LEU A 239 -12.82 12.32 -3.84
N THR A 240 -14.15 12.31 -3.97
CA THR A 240 -15.04 13.03 -3.06
C THR A 240 -14.89 12.53 -1.63
N SER A 241 -14.83 11.21 -1.42
CA SER A 241 -14.58 10.62 -0.09
C SER A 241 -13.22 11.02 0.45
N PHE A 242 -12.17 10.94 -0.37
CA PHE A 242 -10.81 11.31 0.02
C PHE A 242 -10.71 12.78 0.42
N LEU A 243 -11.28 13.69 -0.38
CA LEU A 243 -11.35 15.11 -0.05
C LEU A 243 -12.08 15.32 1.27
N ARG A 244 -13.19 14.59 1.50
CA ARG A 244 -13.97 14.69 2.72
C ARG A 244 -13.24 14.19 3.97
N GLU A 245 -12.52 13.09 3.85
CA GLU A 245 -11.73 12.48 4.93
C GLU A 245 -10.50 13.32 5.27
N LYS A 246 -9.87 13.93 4.24
CA LYS A 246 -8.55 14.56 4.34
C LYS A 246 -8.57 16.08 4.30
N LYS A 247 -9.74 16.71 4.46
CA LYS A 247 -9.93 18.18 4.43
C LYS A 247 -8.84 18.99 5.12
N ARG A 248 -8.50 18.62 6.37
CA ARG A 248 -7.49 19.34 7.17
C ARG A 248 -6.06 19.13 6.68
N GLU A 249 -5.72 17.91 6.26
CA GLU A 249 -4.39 17.55 5.77
C GLU A 249 -4.14 18.18 4.40
N LEU A 250 -5.14 18.14 3.51
CA LEU A 250 -5.11 18.81 2.21
C LEU A 250 -5.04 20.33 2.34
N GLY A 251 -5.82 20.93 3.25
CA GLY A 251 -5.72 22.36 3.55
C GLY A 251 -4.34 22.77 4.06
N ARG A 252 -3.66 21.94 4.86
CA ARG A 252 -2.27 22.16 5.26
C ARG A 252 -1.28 21.99 4.11
N ALA A 253 -1.47 20.97 3.28
CA ALA A 253 -0.62 20.70 2.11
C ALA A 253 -0.67 21.83 1.09
N ALA A 254 -1.85 22.45 0.90
CA ALA A 254 -2.02 23.64 0.07
C ALA A 254 -1.16 24.83 0.57
N ILE A 255 -1.03 25.02 1.88
CA ILE A 255 -0.25 26.14 2.48
C ILE A 255 1.27 25.92 2.37
N GLY A 256 1.75 24.67 2.36
CA GLY A 256 3.17 24.35 2.47
C GLY A 256 3.71 24.42 3.91
N VAL A 257 5.03 24.29 4.09
CA VAL A 257 5.68 24.43 5.41
C VAL A 257 5.62 25.90 5.82
N VAL A 258 5.35 26.18 7.11
CA VAL A 258 5.09 27.50 7.72
C VAL A 258 6.12 28.60 7.37
N SER A 259 7.32 28.23 6.90
CA SER A 259 8.39 29.14 6.46
C SER A 259 8.41 29.45 4.95
N GLN A 260 7.67 28.73 4.11
CA GLN A 260 7.66 28.90 2.66
C GLN A 260 6.40 29.67 2.23
N LYS A 261 6.58 30.82 1.56
CA LYS A 261 5.52 31.59 0.88
C LYS A 261 4.92 30.89 -0.35
N ALA A 262 5.18 29.60 -0.53
CA ALA A 262 4.84 28.86 -1.75
C ALA A 262 3.66 27.93 -1.49
N ILE A 263 2.57 28.18 -2.21
CA ILE A 263 1.38 27.32 -2.25
C ILE A 263 1.72 26.14 -3.15
N LYS A 264 1.78 24.93 -2.59
CA LYS A 264 2.34 23.75 -3.31
C LYS A 264 1.33 23.04 -4.20
N ALA A 265 0.05 23.17 -3.90
CA ALA A 265 -1.04 22.49 -4.60
C ALA A 265 -2.34 23.31 -4.45
N PRO A 266 -2.44 24.48 -5.12
CA PRO A 266 -3.60 25.36 -5.03
C PRO A 266 -4.90 24.67 -5.46
N GLU A 267 -4.82 23.66 -6.34
CA GLU A 267 -5.96 22.92 -6.87
C GLU A 267 -6.87 22.33 -5.79
N TYR A 268 -6.33 21.81 -4.69
CA TYR A 268 -7.16 21.17 -3.66
C TYR A 268 -8.11 22.15 -2.97
N VAL A 269 -7.78 23.44 -2.96
CA VAL A 269 -8.61 24.50 -2.38
C VAL A 269 -9.86 24.75 -3.21
N PHE A 270 -9.76 24.58 -4.53
CA PHE A 270 -10.83 24.92 -5.47
C PHE A 270 -11.79 23.76 -5.74
N VAL A 271 -11.46 22.54 -5.29
CA VAL A 271 -12.27 21.35 -5.57
C VAL A 271 -13.40 21.15 -4.56
N ASP A 272 -13.25 21.65 -3.31
CA ASP A 272 -14.23 21.42 -2.25
C ASP A 272 -14.33 22.61 -1.28
N GLU A 273 -15.56 23.05 -0.98
CA GLU A 273 -15.84 24.21 -0.13
C GLU A 273 -15.33 24.00 1.31
N ASP A 274 -15.35 22.77 1.83
CA ASP A 274 -14.89 22.50 3.18
C ASP A 274 -13.36 22.46 3.26
N VAL A 275 -12.67 22.10 2.17
CA VAL A 275 -11.21 22.29 2.06
C VAL A 275 -10.88 23.79 2.06
N ALA A 276 -11.64 24.61 1.33
CA ALA A 276 -11.49 26.06 1.37
C ALA A 276 -11.73 26.63 2.79
N LYS A 277 -12.77 26.18 3.49
CA LYS A 277 -13.02 26.55 4.90
C LYS A 277 -11.88 26.11 5.81
N ALA A 278 -11.34 24.91 5.62
CA ALA A 278 -10.21 24.41 6.42
C ALA A 278 -8.95 25.26 6.20
N LEU A 279 -8.67 25.66 4.96
CA LEU A 279 -7.62 26.62 4.63
C LEU A 279 -7.82 27.95 5.34
N TRP A 280 -9.01 28.56 5.23
CA TRP A 280 -9.31 29.84 5.89
C TRP A 280 -9.14 29.77 7.40
N ASN A 281 -9.60 28.68 8.03
CA ASN A 281 -9.42 28.44 9.46
C ASN A 281 -7.94 28.30 9.87
N LEU A 282 -7.08 27.80 8.97
CA LEU A 282 -5.64 27.74 9.24
C LEU A 282 -4.98 29.10 9.09
N LEU A 283 -5.35 29.86 8.05
CA LEU A 283 -4.81 31.19 7.76
C LEU A 283 -5.17 32.20 8.85
N THR A 284 -6.43 32.24 9.28
CA THR A 284 -6.89 33.18 10.32
C THR A 284 -6.26 32.92 11.68
N LYS A 285 -5.80 31.70 11.94
CA LYS A 285 -5.07 31.33 13.17
C LYS A 285 -3.57 31.62 13.12
N GLN A 286 -3.02 32.02 11.97
CA GLN A 286 -1.60 32.35 11.89
C GLN A 286 -1.31 33.62 12.68
N LYS A 287 -0.18 33.66 13.39
CA LYS A 287 0.23 34.85 14.16
C LYS A 287 0.29 36.11 13.29
N SER A 288 0.72 35.99 12.04
CA SER A 288 0.74 37.10 11.06
C SER A 288 -0.63 37.68 10.72
N VAL A 289 -1.72 36.98 11.03
CA VAL A 289 -3.11 37.42 10.81
C VAL A 289 -3.81 37.71 12.14
N ALA A 290 -3.74 36.78 13.10
CA ALA A 290 -4.42 36.88 14.39
C ALA A 290 -3.82 37.92 15.34
N ASP A 291 -2.49 38.06 15.35
CA ASP A 291 -1.78 39.03 16.20
C ASP A 291 -0.47 39.49 15.56
N PRO A 292 -0.54 40.25 14.45
CA PRO A 292 0.64 40.77 13.78
C PRO A 292 1.37 41.78 14.67
N SER A 293 2.70 41.79 14.61
CA SER A 293 3.50 42.74 15.40
C SER A 293 3.35 44.17 14.87
N VAL A 294 3.19 45.11 15.80
CA VAL A 294 3.28 46.55 15.55
C VAL A 294 4.70 47.00 15.91
N LYS A 295 5.37 47.73 15.02
CA LYS A 295 6.69 48.32 15.24
C LYS A 295 6.54 49.83 15.35
N ASP A 296 7.49 50.49 15.99
CA ASP A 296 7.47 51.95 16.17
C ASP A 296 7.37 52.71 14.83
N ASN A 297 8.01 52.19 13.77
CA ASN A 297 7.90 52.77 12.43
C ASN A 297 6.50 52.69 11.84
N ASP A 298 5.66 51.72 12.24
CA ASP A 298 4.28 51.61 11.77
C ASP A 298 3.39 52.70 12.37
N LEU A 299 3.72 53.16 13.59
CA LEU A 299 3.06 54.25 14.30
C LEU A 299 3.58 55.63 13.89
N SER A 300 4.74 55.68 13.23
CA SER A 300 5.39 56.92 12.80
C SER A 300 4.73 57.57 11.58
N ALA A 301 5.06 58.84 11.32
CA ALA A 301 4.64 59.60 10.15
C ALA A 301 5.05 58.99 8.79
N LYS A 302 5.94 57.99 8.77
CA LYS A 302 6.36 57.24 7.57
C LYS A 302 5.63 55.90 7.42
N GLY A 303 4.76 55.53 8.36
CA GLY A 303 4.05 54.24 8.42
C GLY A 303 2.55 54.36 8.15
N PHE A 304 1.79 53.30 8.48
CA PHE A 304 0.33 53.34 8.38
C PHE A 304 -0.32 54.31 9.38
N GLY A 305 0.38 54.60 10.49
CA GLY A 305 -0.05 55.56 11.51
C GLY A 305 -0.24 56.99 11.00
N SER A 306 0.36 57.39 9.88
CA SER A 306 0.13 58.71 9.29
C SER A 306 -1.25 58.88 8.64
N TYR A 307 -1.92 57.77 8.33
CA TYR A 307 -3.30 57.74 7.81
C TYR A 307 -4.34 57.66 8.92
N LEU A 308 -3.89 57.52 10.18
CA LEU A 308 -4.75 57.45 11.36
C LEU A 308 -4.76 58.85 11.99
N GLY A 309 -5.95 59.44 12.10
CA GLY A 309 -6.12 60.79 12.64
C GLY A 309 -5.64 60.93 14.09
N ASP A 310 -5.40 62.16 14.52
CA ASP A 310 -4.83 62.44 15.84
C ASP A 310 -5.77 62.12 17.01
N GLU A 311 -7.06 61.92 16.72
CA GLU A 311 -8.13 61.67 17.70
C GLU A 311 -8.11 60.25 18.29
N LEU A 312 -7.34 59.31 17.72
CA LEU A 312 -7.26 57.93 18.20
C LEU A 312 -6.24 57.78 19.34
N THR A 313 -6.62 57.02 20.37
CA THR A 313 -5.69 56.59 21.43
C THR A 313 -4.60 55.65 20.88
N LEU A 314 -3.48 55.52 21.60
CA LEU A 314 -2.40 54.62 21.21
C LEU A 314 -2.89 53.17 21.00
N GLY A 315 -3.75 52.68 21.89
CA GLY A 315 -4.32 51.33 21.78
C GLY A 315 -5.22 51.14 20.56
N GLU A 316 -6.01 52.15 20.19
CA GLU A 316 -6.83 52.11 18.97
C GLU A 316 -5.98 52.17 17.70
N ARG A 317 -4.90 52.97 17.69
CA ARG A 317 -3.95 53.01 16.58
C ARG A 317 -3.23 51.67 16.40
N GLU A 318 -2.80 51.05 17.50
CA GLU A 318 -2.21 49.70 17.46
C GLU A 318 -3.20 48.67 16.92
N ALA A 319 -4.45 48.68 17.39
CA ALA A 319 -5.49 47.78 16.90
C ALA A 319 -5.75 47.97 15.39
N ALA A 320 -5.84 49.22 14.91
CA ALA A 320 -6.01 49.54 13.50
C ALA A 320 -4.82 49.06 12.64
N ILE A 321 -3.59 49.24 13.12
CA ILE A 321 -2.39 48.74 12.44
C ILE A 321 -2.37 47.21 12.42
N LYS A 322 -2.75 46.55 13.52
CA LYS A 322 -2.84 45.08 13.58
C LYS A 322 -3.85 44.56 12.55
N PHE A 323 -5.04 45.17 12.49
CA PHE A 323 -6.05 44.84 11.51
C PHE A 323 -5.54 45.03 10.07
N TYR A 324 -4.95 46.19 9.76
CA TYR A 324 -4.38 46.47 8.44
C TYR A 324 -3.33 45.44 8.02
N LYS A 325 -2.40 45.08 8.92
CA LYS A 325 -1.36 44.09 8.65
C LYS A 325 -1.92 42.70 8.42
N GLY A 326 -2.90 42.27 9.22
CA GLY A 326 -3.59 41.00 9.03
C GLY A 326 -4.30 40.94 7.67
N MET A 327 -5.04 41.99 7.31
CA MET A 327 -5.71 42.11 6.01
C MET A 327 -4.73 42.13 4.84
N LYS A 328 -3.62 42.87 4.96
CA LYS A 328 -2.56 42.92 3.95
C LYS A 328 -1.93 41.54 3.73
N TYR A 329 -1.73 40.78 4.79
CA TYR A 329 -1.23 39.40 4.71
C TYR A 329 -2.22 38.51 3.94
N LEU A 330 -3.50 38.55 4.30
CA LEU A 330 -4.55 37.77 3.62
C LEU A 330 -4.67 38.13 2.14
N LEU A 331 -4.66 39.42 1.80
CA LEU A 331 -4.70 39.89 0.41
C LEU A 331 -3.48 39.42 -0.39
N THR A 332 -2.28 39.49 0.21
CA THR A 332 -1.06 39.02 -0.44
C THR A 332 -1.11 37.50 -0.67
N TYR A 333 -1.61 36.76 0.31
CA TYR A 333 -1.80 35.32 0.19
C TYR A 333 -2.80 34.98 -0.92
N PHE A 334 -3.94 35.66 -0.96
CA PHE A 334 -4.97 35.47 -1.98
C PHE A 334 -4.46 35.79 -3.39
N ASN A 335 -3.70 36.88 -3.55
CA ASN A 335 -3.08 37.22 -4.83
C ASN A 335 -2.07 36.16 -5.30
N ASN A 336 -1.27 35.60 -4.38
CA ASN A 336 -0.34 34.52 -4.73
C ASN A 336 -1.09 33.22 -5.06
N LEU A 337 -2.16 32.90 -4.32
CA LEU A 337 -3.02 31.74 -4.61
C LEU A 337 -3.63 31.84 -6.01
N LEU A 338 -4.19 33.00 -6.35
CA LEU A 338 -4.72 33.26 -7.69
C LEU A 338 -3.62 33.16 -8.75
N LYS A 339 -2.45 33.77 -8.52
CA LYS A 339 -1.35 33.72 -9.48
C LYS A 339 -0.90 32.29 -9.77
N SER A 340 -0.67 31.47 -8.74
CA SER A 340 -0.32 30.05 -8.91
C SER A 340 -1.43 29.27 -9.62
N ALA A 341 -2.70 29.51 -9.27
CA ALA A 341 -3.82 28.87 -9.97
C ALA A 341 -3.89 29.26 -11.46
N LYS A 342 -3.57 30.50 -11.83
CA LYS A 342 -3.50 30.95 -13.22
C LYS A 342 -2.36 30.30 -13.99
N GLU A 343 -1.18 30.21 -13.38
CA GLU A 343 0.02 29.62 -13.98
C GLU A 343 -0.13 28.10 -14.20
N ASP A 344 -0.70 27.39 -13.23
CA ASP A 344 -0.83 25.93 -13.28
C ASP A 344 -2.06 25.45 -14.08
N PHE A 345 -3.12 26.26 -14.18
CA PHE A 345 -4.42 25.81 -14.73
C PHE A 345 -5.03 26.71 -15.82
N GLY A 346 -4.39 27.82 -16.20
CA GLY A 346 -4.87 28.68 -17.28
C GLY A 346 -6.22 29.37 -17.01
N VAL A 347 -6.61 29.49 -15.74
CA VAL A 347 -7.84 30.18 -15.33
C VAL A 347 -7.69 31.67 -15.68
N LYS A 348 -8.56 32.19 -16.56
CA LYS A 348 -8.53 33.62 -16.95
C LYS A 348 -8.97 34.53 -15.82
#